data_AF-A0A7J3T0C2-F1
#
_entry.id   AF-A0A7J3T0C2-F1
#
_cell.length_a   1.000
_cell.length_b   1.000
_cell.length_c   1.000
_cell.angle_alpha   90.00
_cell.angle_beta   90.00
_cell.angle_gamma   90.00
#
_symmetry.space_group_name_H-M   'P 1'
#
loop_
_entity.id
_entity.type
_entity.pdbx_description
1 polymer ?
#
loop_
_entity_poly.entity_id
_entity_poly.type
_entity_poly.pdbx_seq_one_letter_code
_entity_poly.pdbx_strand_id
1 'polypeptide(L)'
;MKIDAITIVGLLIAVTAFSTVILLIVQHPFPAFSFAQTTAHCTSTSGNVGAEDSFFMWTNRNVDMLTQAFVLFTAAAGCLAVLRTREKEEV
;
A
#
# COMPACT_ATOMS: atom_id res chain seq x y z
N MET A 1 22.67 6.99 -20.31
CA MET A 1 22.28 5.70 -19.67
C MET A 1 21.97 4.69 -20.76
N LYS A 2 22.66 3.55 -20.78
CA LYS A 2 22.20 2.40 -21.60
C LYS A 2 21.11 1.72 -20.79
N ILE A 3 19.92 1.57 -21.38
CA ILE A 3 18.82 0.83 -20.76
C ILE A 3 19.22 -0.65 -20.79
N ASP A 4 19.40 -1.25 -19.62
CA ASP A 4 19.66 -2.69 -19.49
C ASP A 4 18.36 -3.49 -19.33
N ALA A 5 18.44 -4.79 -19.60
CA ALA A 5 17.28 -5.68 -19.50
C ALA A 5 16.68 -5.74 -18.09
N ILE A 6 17.50 -5.58 -17.05
CA ILE A 6 17.06 -5.60 -15.65
C ILE A 6 16.17 -4.39 -15.36
N THR A 7 16.54 -3.22 -15.88
CA THR A 7 15.80 -1.96 -15.77
C THR A 7 14.45 -2.07 -16.48
N ILE A 8 14.40 -2.67 -17.67
CA ILE A 8 13.15 -2.89 -18.42
C ILE A 8 12.23 -3.85 -17.66
N VAL A 9 12.75 -4.97 -17.18
CA VAL A 9 11.97 -5.95 -16.41
C VAL A 9 11.46 -5.33 -15.11
N GLY A 10 12.29 -4.58 -14.40
CA GLY A 10 11.89 -3.85 -13.20
C GLY A 10 10.78 -2.84 -13.47
N LEU A 11 10.88 -2.09 -14.57
CA LEU A 11 9.84 -1.15 -14.99
C LEU A 11 8.52 -1.86 -15.31
N LEU A 12 8.56 -2.98 -16.05
CA LEU A 12 7.37 -3.77 -16.38
C LEU A 12 6.69 -4.30 -15.12
N ILE A 13 7.46 -4.82 -14.15
CA ILE A 13 6.91 -5.30 -12.88
C ILE A 13 6.28 -4.14 -12.11
N ALA A 14 6.94 -2.99 -12.03
CA ALA A 14 6.42 -1.81 -11.32
C ALA A 14 5.12 -1.29 -11.96
N VAL A 15 5.07 -1.16 -13.28
CA VAL A 15 3.87 -0.74 -14.02
C VAL A 15 2.73 -1.73 -13.81
N THR A 16 3.02 -3.04 -13.86
CA THR A 16 2.01 -4.08 -13.66
C THR A 16 1.46 -4.03 -12.23
N ALA A 17 2.33 -3.96 -11.22
CA ALA A 17 1.91 -3.87 -9.82
C ALA A 17 1.07 -2.61 -9.57
N PHE A 18 1.51 -1.46 -10.07
CA PHE A 18 0.78 -0.20 -9.94
C PHE A 18 -0.59 -0.24 -10.62
N SER A 19 -0.66 -0.80 -11.83
CA SER A 19 -1.92 -0.96 -12.57
C SER A 19 -2.89 -1.88 -11.83
N THR A 20 -2.41 -3.00 -11.28
CA THR A 20 -3.22 -3.91 -10.47
C THR A 20 -3.79 -3.22 -9.23
N VAL A 21 -2.98 -2.42 -8.52
CA VAL A 21 -3.46 -1.66 -7.35
C VAL A 21 -4.55 -0.67 -7.75
N ILE A 22 -4.37 0.09 -8.84
CA ILE A 22 -5.41 1.00 -9.34
C ILE A 22 -6.68 0.25 -9.72
N LEU A 23 -6.56 -0.87 -10.44
CA LEU A 23 -7.72 -1.67 -10.83
C LEU A 23 -8.48 -2.20 -9.61
N LEU A 24 -7.78 -2.68 -8.59
CA LEU A 24 -8.40 -3.11 -7.34
C LEU A 24 -9.13 -1.95 -6.64
N ILE A 25 -8.55 -0.75 -6.60
CA ILE A 25 -9.20 0.43 -6.03
C ILE A 25 -10.46 0.83 -6.81
N VAL A 26 -10.44 0.73 -8.15
CA VAL A 26 -11.59 1.09 -9.00
C VAL A 26 -12.69 0.02 -8.93
N GLN A 27 -12.34 -1.26 -8.91
CA GLN A 27 -13.30 -2.38 -8.85
C GLN A 27 -13.89 -2.58 -7.46
N HIS A 28 -13.11 -2.31 -6.42
CA HIS A 28 -13.53 -2.31 -5.03
C HIS A 28 -13.41 -0.89 -4.51
N PRO A 29 -14.30 0.04 -4.96
CA PRO A 29 -14.28 1.41 -4.50
C PRO A 29 -14.34 1.38 -2.97
N PHE A 30 -13.29 1.93 -2.36
CA PHE A 30 -13.16 1.97 -0.92
C PHE A 30 -14.46 2.51 -0.33
N PRO A 31 -15.12 1.79 0.59
CA PRO A 31 -16.19 2.33 1.38
C PRO A 31 -15.58 3.26 2.44
N ALA A 32 -14.71 4.19 2.04
CA ALA A 32 -14.00 5.11 2.94
C ALA A 32 -14.99 5.87 3.84
N PHE A 33 -16.25 6.00 3.39
CA PHE A 33 -17.34 6.61 4.16
C PHE A 33 -18.64 5.79 4.18
N SER A 34 -18.73 4.63 3.51
CA SER A 34 -19.98 3.85 3.47
C SER A 34 -20.28 3.16 4.80
N PHE A 35 -19.24 2.72 5.52
CA PHE A 35 -19.37 2.10 6.84
C PHE A 35 -19.41 3.09 8.01
N ALA A 36 -19.22 4.40 7.77
CA ALA A 36 -19.34 5.40 8.82
C ALA A 36 -20.77 5.52 9.38
N GLN A 37 -21.76 4.92 8.71
CA GLN A 37 -23.17 5.03 9.07
C GLN A 37 -23.75 3.85 9.84
N THR A 38 -23.01 2.75 10.06
CA THR A 38 -23.57 1.57 10.73
C THR A 38 -22.76 1.19 11.96
N THR A 39 -23.36 1.32 13.14
CA THR A 39 -22.85 0.86 14.44
C THR A 39 -22.72 -0.67 14.55
N ALA A 40 -22.97 -1.43 13.48
CA ALA A 40 -22.96 -2.90 13.50
C ALA A 40 -21.55 -3.51 13.51
N HIS A 41 -20.50 -2.72 13.29
CA HIS A 41 -19.12 -3.21 13.26
C HIS A 41 -18.17 -2.38 14.13
N CYS A 42 -18.59 -2.04 15.35
CA CYS A 42 -17.71 -1.43 16.35
C CYS A 42 -16.83 -2.49 17.01
N THR A 43 -15.54 -2.20 17.18
CA THR A 43 -14.63 -3.01 17.99
C THR A 43 -14.91 -2.79 19.47
N SER A 44 -14.83 -3.85 20.26
CA SER A 44 -15.02 -3.74 21.71
C SER A 44 -13.81 -3.05 22.35
N THR A 45 -14.06 -2.00 23.12
CA THR A 45 -13.00 -1.30 23.88
C THR A 45 -12.80 -1.84 25.28
N SER A 46 -13.62 -2.81 25.71
CA SER A 46 -13.58 -3.37 27.08
C SER A 46 -12.54 -4.49 27.26
N GLY A 47 -11.92 -4.95 26.17
CA GLY A 47 -10.94 -6.03 26.16
C GLY A 47 -9.58 -5.63 25.58
N ASN A 48 -8.90 -6.57 24.92
CA ASN A 48 -7.65 -6.27 24.20
C ASN A 48 -7.96 -5.53 22.89
N VAL A 49 -7.99 -4.21 22.97
CA VAL A 49 -8.29 -3.31 21.84
C VAL A 49 -7.36 -3.57 20.65
N GLY A 50 -6.08 -3.88 20.89
CA GLY A 50 -5.13 -4.12 19.81
C GLY A 50 -5.44 -5.37 18.98
N ALA A 51 -5.85 -6.46 19.65
CA ALA A 51 -6.23 -7.69 18.96
C ALA A 51 -7.56 -7.52 18.20
N GLU A 52 -8.55 -6.87 18.81
CA GLU A 52 -9.85 -6.59 18.20
C GLU A 52 -9.73 -5.65 16.98
N ASP A 53 -8.94 -4.59 17.10
CA ASP A 53 -8.67 -3.66 16.00
C ASP A 53 -7.92 -4.35 14.85
N SER A 54 -6.90 -5.15 15.16
CA SER A 54 -6.17 -5.93 14.16
C SER A 54 -7.08 -6.91 13.41
N PHE A 55 -7.95 -7.62 14.15
CA PHE A 55 -8.93 -8.53 13.56
C PHE A 55 -9.92 -7.78 12.68
N PHE A 56 -10.49 -6.67 13.16
CA PHE A 56 -11.39 -5.83 12.38
C PHE A 56 -10.75 -5.31 11.09
N MET A 57 -9.50 -4.82 11.17
CA MET A 57 -8.75 -4.35 10.01
C MET A 57 -8.53 -5.46 8.99
N TRP A 58 -8.16 -6.67 9.42
CA TRP A 58 -7.97 -7.82 8.51
C TRP A 58 -9.27 -8.39 7.94
N THR A 59 -10.38 -8.34 8.67
CA THR A 59 -11.64 -8.93 8.21
C THR A 59 -12.46 -7.97 7.36
N ASN A 60 -12.50 -6.68 7.72
CA ASN A 60 -13.43 -5.71 7.12
C ASN A 60 -12.72 -4.65 6.27
N ARG A 61 -11.42 -4.43 6.45
CA ARG A 61 -10.64 -3.37 5.79
C ARG A 61 -9.25 -3.84 5.35
N ASN A 62 -9.14 -5.09 4.92
CA ASN A 62 -7.89 -5.71 4.49
C ASN A 62 -7.26 -5.02 3.28
N VAL A 63 -8.08 -4.58 2.32
CA VAL A 63 -7.62 -3.86 1.12
C VAL A 63 -6.97 -2.53 1.52
N ASP A 64 -7.53 -1.84 2.51
CA ASP A 64 -7.03 -0.59 3.07
C ASP A 64 -5.65 -0.80 3.71
N MET A 65 -5.51 -1.88 4.49
CA MET A 65 -4.24 -2.25 5.12
C MET A 65 -3.16 -2.62 4.09
N LEU A 66 -3.52 -3.38 3.05
CA LEU A 66 -2.61 -3.74 1.95
C LEU A 66 -2.19 -2.51 1.14
N THR A 67 -3.12 -1.60 0.88
CA THR A 67 -2.84 -0.35 0.17
C THR A 67 -1.89 0.53 0.98
N GLN A 68 -2.13 0.67 2.29
CA GLN A 68 -1.23 1.42 3.17
C GLN A 68 0.19 0.83 3.19
N ALA A 69 0.32 -0.50 3.28
CA ALA A 69 1.61 -1.17 3.22
C ALA A 69 2.33 -0.93 1.89
N PHE A 70 1.61 -0.99 0.77
CA PHE A 70 2.15 -0.72 -0.56
C PHE A 70 2.66 0.73 -0.70
N VAL A 71 1.88 1.71 -0.20
CA VAL A 71 2.28 3.13 -0.20
C VAL A 71 3.54 3.34 0.64
N LEU A 72 3.63 2.74 1.83
CA LEU A 72 4.83 2.81 2.66
C LEU A 72 6.05 2.20 1.98
N PHE A 73 5.89 1.03 1.36
CA PHE A 73 6.96 0.37 0.62
C PHE A 73 7.46 1.22 -0.56
N THR A 74 6.55 1.77 -1.36
CA THR A 74 6.90 2.63 -2.50
C THR A 74 7.57 3.93 -2.05
N ALA A 75 7.12 4.53 -0.95
CA ALA A 75 7.79 5.69 -0.35
C ALA A 75 9.23 5.35 0.07
N ALA A 76 9.43 4.22 0.78
CA ALA A 76 10.76 3.78 1.20
C ALA A 76 11.69 3.49 0.00
N ALA A 77 11.17 2.81 -1.02
CA ALA A 77 11.90 2.54 -2.27
C ALA A 77 12.28 3.85 -2.99
N GLY A 78 11.37 4.82 -3.03
CA GLY A 78 11.62 6.15 -3.60
C GLY A 78 12.73 6.90 -2.86
N CYS A 79 12.68 6.93 -1.53
CA CYS A 79 13.75 7.50 -0.70
C CYS A 79 15.11 6.85 -0.99
N LEU A 80 15.15 5.52 -1.06
CA LEU A 80 16.37 4.77 -1.39
C LEU A 80 16.88 5.10 -2.79
N ALA A 81 15.99 5.24 -3.77
CA ALA A 81 16.36 5.61 -5.14
C ALA A 81 16.99 7.01 -5.19
N VAL A 82 16.43 7.99 -4.48
CA VAL A 82 16.98 9.35 -4.40
C VAL A 82 18.37 9.34 -3.77
N LEU A 83 18.56 8.62 -2.66
CA LEU A 83 19.85 8.52 -1.97
C LEU A 83 20.93 7.88 -2.85
N ARG A 84 20.59 6.80 -3.57
CA ARG A 84 21.51 6.12 -4.49
C ARG A 84 21.94 7.00 -5.67
N THR A 85 21.08 7.90 -6.15
CA THR A 85 21.44 8.84 -7.20
C THR A 85 22.43 9.87 -6.68
N ARG A 86 22.21 10.40 -5.47
CA ARG A 86 23.13 11.37 -4.84
C ARG A 86 24.52 10.77 -4.59
N GLU A 87 24.61 9.55 -4.10
CA GLU A 87 25.89 8.86 -3.88
C GLU A 87 26.70 8.70 -5.18
N LYS A 88 26.04 8.55 -6.33
CA LYS A 88 26.69 8.46 -7.65
C LYS A 88 27.08 9.79 -8.25
N GLU A 89 26.54 10.91 -7.76
CA GLU A 89 26.86 12.27 -8.23
C GLU A 89 28.03 12.90 -7.42
N GLU A 90 28.27 12.41 -6.20
CA GLU A 90 29.38 12.85 -5.33
C GLU A 90 30.71 12.08 -5.58
N VAL A 91 30.71 11.09 -6.49
CA VAL A 91 31.87 10.27 -6.92
C VAL A 91 32.24 10.58 -8.36
#